data_AF-A0A3A9ZVL0-F1
#
_entry.id   AF-A0A3A9ZVL0-F1
#
_cell.length_a   1.000
_cell.length_b   1.000
_cell.length_c   1.000
_cell.angle_alpha   90.00
_cell.angle_beta   90.00
_cell.angle_gamma   90.00
#
_symmetry.space_group_name_H-M   'P 1'
#
loop_
_entity.id
_entity.type
_entity.pdbx_description
1 polymer ?
#
loop_
_entity_poly.entity_id
_entity_poly.type
_entity_poly.pdbx_seq_one_letter_code
_entity_poly.pdbx_strand_id
1 'polypeptide(L)'
;RLIPVLRTTRAAVLAGDLSRAYSLFAVRGVGFPFFTKWFAAISDQALILDSRVLATLNALAWTTHEAAATRHWPTRYATYVTTMHTWSEALDVPPPWLEWLLFGLNGHPDHLTPSD
;
A
#
# COMPACT_ATOMS: atom_id res chain seq x y z
N ARG A 1 16.47 18.14 -4.45
CA ARG A 1 17.15 16.96 -3.84
C ARG A 1 16.46 15.62 -4.19
N LEU A 2 15.88 15.48 -5.39
CA LEU A 2 15.08 14.30 -5.75
C LEU A 2 15.93 13.04 -5.94
N ILE A 3 17.02 13.12 -6.71
CA ILE A 3 17.87 11.96 -7.05
C ILE A 3 18.39 11.22 -5.81
N PRO A 4 18.94 11.88 -4.77
CA PRO A 4 19.35 11.19 -3.54
C PRO A 4 18.21 10.47 -2.81
N VAL A 5 17.01 11.07 -2.77
CA VAL A 5 15.82 10.45 -2.15
C VAL A 5 15.41 9.20 -2.92
N LEU A 6 15.35 9.27 -4.26
CA LEU A 6 15.03 8.09 -5.08
C LEU A 6 16.04 6.96 -4.91
N ARG A 7 17.34 7.27 -4.83
CA ARG A 7 18.39 6.26 -4.60
C ARG A 7 18.29 5.58 -3.23
N THR A 8 18.13 6.38 -2.17
CA THR A 8 18.06 5.87 -0.79
C THR A 8 16.79 5.05 -0.55
N THR A 9 15.65 5.53 -1.05
CA THR A 9 14.38 4.79 -0.95
C THR A 9 14.41 3.52 -1.80
N ARG A 10 15.00 3.53 -2.99
CA ARG A 10 15.21 2.30 -3.79
C ARG A 10 16.01 1.25 -3.03
N ALA A 11 17.10 1.65 -2.37
CA ALA A 11 17.90 0.72 -1.58
C ALA A 11 17.11 0.11 -0.42
N ALA A 12 16.29 0.92 0.28
CA ALA A 12 15.44 0.44 1.37
C ALA A 12 14.34 -0.52 0.87
N VAL A 13 13.69 -0.22 -0.27
CA VAL A 13 12.68 -1.10 -0.87
C VAL A 13 13.27 -2.43 -1.28
N LEU A 14 14.44 -2.43 -1.94
CA LEU A 14 15.12 -3.68 -2.34
C LEU A 14 15.58 -4.52 -1.13
N ALA A 15 15.77 -3.88 0.03
CA ALA A 15 16.07 -4.57 1.29
C ALA A 15 14.81 -5.06 2.03
N GLY A 16 13.61 -4.81 1.52
CA GLY A 16 12.34 -5.16 2.18
C GLY A 16 11.93 -4.22 3.33
N ASP A 17 12.70 -3.16 3.60
CA ASP A 17 12.42 -2.24 4.71
C ASP A 17 11.50 -1.10 4.25
N LEU A 18 10.23 -1.43 4.04
CA LEU A 18 9.22 -0.50 3.53
C LEU A 18 8.88 0.62 4.51
N SER A 19 8.98 0.36 5.82
CA SER A 19 8.81 1.41 6.85
C SER A 19 9.93 2.45 6.77
N ARG A 20 11.18 2.01 6.62
CA ARG A 20 12.30 2.93 6.39
C ARG A 20 12.20 3.64 5.04
N ALA A 21 11.83 2.92 3.97
CA ALA A 21 11.63 3.53 2.66
C ALA A 21 10.58 4.66 2.72
N TYR A 22 9.46 4.42 3.40
CA TYR A 22 8.42 5.42 3.64
C TYR A 22 8.98 6.62 4.42
N SER A 23 9.71 6.36 5.51
CA SER A 23 10.27 7.40 6.37
C SER A 23 11.31 8.27 5.66
N LEU A 24 12.09 7.68 4.74
CA LEU A 24 13.13 8.37 3.97
C LEU A 24 12.56 9.18 2.78
N PHE A 25 11.35 8.88 2.33
CA PHE A 25 10.76 9.60 1.21
C PHE A 25 10.30 11.00 1.63
N ALA A 26 11.16 11.99 1.42
CA ALA A 26 10.88 13.39 1.71
C ALA A 26 11.05 14.27 0.45
N VAL A 27 9.99 14.36 -0.35
CA VAL A 27 9.93 15.28 -1.51
C VAL A 27 8.77 16.24 -1.34
N ARG A 28 9.08 17.54 -1.24
CA ARG A 28 8.07 18.60 -1.07
C ARG A 28 7.10 18.59 -2.26
N GLY A 29 5.80 18.60 -1.97
CA GLY A 29 4.74 18.59 -2.99
C GLY A 29 4.38 17.20 -3.52
N VAL A 30 5.06 16.14 -3.05
CA VAL A 30 4.74 14.76 -3.41
C VAL A 30 4.01 14.09 -2.25
N GLY A 31 2.73 13.80 -2.46
CA GLY A 31 1.87 13.15 -1.48
C GLY A 31 2.14 11.66 -1.33
N PHE A 32 1.59 11.08 -0.27
CA PHE A 32 1.77 9.68 0.09
C PHE A 32 1.38 8.65 -1.00
N PRO A 33 0.25 8.81 -1.71
CA PRO A 33 -0.13 7.86 -2.76
C PRO A 33 0.85 7.81 -3.93
N PHE A 34 1.67 8.86 -4.13
CA PHE A 34 2.62 8.91 -5.25
C PHE A 34 3.87 8.07 -4.96
N PHE A 35 4.42 8.10 -3.75
CA PHE A 35 5.68 7.39 -3.51
C PHE A 35 5.49 5.89 -3.29
N THR A 36 4.33 5.43 -2.87
CA THR A 36 4.04 3.98 -2.82
C THR A 36 4.01 3.38 -4.23
N LYS A 37 3.62 4.17 -5.25
CA LYS A 37 3.79 3.82 -6.69
C LYS A 37 5.25 3.71 -7.09
N TRP A 38 6.11 4.60 -6.59
CA TRP A 38 7.55 4.47 -6.79
C TRP A 38 8.10 3.19 -6.15
N PHE A 39 7.65 2.82 -4.95
CA PHE A 39 8.08 1.58 -4.29
C PHE A 39 7.61 0.34 -5.07
N ALA A 40 6.35 0.31 -5.51
CA ALA A 40 5.80 -0.77 -6.32
C ALA A 40 6.52 -0.91 -7.68
N ALA A 41 6.99 0.19 -8.27
CA ALA A 41 7.81 0.15 -9.48
C ALA A 41 9.23 -0.44 -9.27
N ILE A 42 9.68 -0.53 -8.01
CA ILE A 42 10.99 -1.12 -7.65
C ILE A 42 10.87 -2.61 -7.34
N SER A 43 9.76 -3.04 -6.72
CA SER A 43 9.58 -4.41 -6.25
C SER A 43 8.10 -4.78 -6.09
N ASP A 44 7.75 -5.98 -6.54
CA ASP A 44 6.42 -6.59 -6.35
C ASP A 44 6.09 -6.89 -4.88
N GLN A 45 7.06 -6.77 -3.98
CA GLN A 45 6.84 -6.85 -2.53
C GLN A 45 6.22 -5.57 -1.97
N ALA A 46 6.37 -4.44 -2.66
CA ALA A 46 5.75 -3.18 -2.29
C ALA A 46 4.41 -3.01 -2.99
N LEU A 47 3.41 -2.56 -2.24
CA LEU A 47 2.06 -2.31 -2.75
C LEU A 47 1.74 -0.81 -2.70
N ILE A 48 0.88 -0.36 -3.59
CA ILE A 48 0.32 0.99 -3.66
C ILE A 48 -0.81 1.09 -2.65
N LEU A 49 -0.72 2.09 -1.77
CA LEU A 49 -1.81 2.44 -0.87
C LEU A 49 -2.42 3.77 -1.34
N ASP A 50 -3.27 3.66 -2.37
CA ASP A 50 -4.01 4.79 -2.93
C ASP A 50 -5.25 5.11 -2.08
N SER A 51 -5.77 6.33 -2.20
CA SER A 51 -7.05 6.73 -1.61
C SER A 51 -8.21 5.79 -1.93
N ARG A 52 -8.24 5.21 -3.14
CA ARG A 52 -9.28 4.25 -3.54
C ARG A 52 -9.16 2.92 -2.80
N VAL A 53 -7.93 2.43 -2.62
CA VAL A 53 -7.64 1.24 -1.82
C VAL A 53 -8.05 1.50 -0.37
N LEU A 54 -7.67 2.65 0.19
CA LEU A 54 -8.08 3.05 1.55
C LEU A 54 -9.60 3.14 1.69
N ALA A 55 -10.31 3.67 0.70
CA ALA A 55 -11.77 3.75 0.72
C ALA A 55 -12.40 2.35 0.77
N THR A 56 -11.93 1.42 -0.06
CA THR A 56 -12.40 0.03 -0.05
C THR A 56 -12.10 -0.67 1.27
N LEU A 57 -10.88 -0.54 1.79
CA LEU A 57 -10.51 -1.12 3.09
C LEU A 57 -11.39 -0.60 4.22
N ASN A 58 -11.63 0.72 4.27
CA ASN A 58 -12.50 1.32 5.27
C ASN A 58 -13.96 0.86 5.12
N ALA A 59 -14.46 0.68 3.89
CA ALA A 59 -15.79 0.15 3.63
C ALA A 59 -15.93 -1.32 4.11
N LEU A 60 -14.84 -2.08 4.07
CA LEU A 60 -14.74 -3.42 4.66
C LEU A 60 -14.46 -3.39 6.18
N ALA A 61 -14.63 -2.24 6.84
CA ALA A 61 -14.36 -2.03 8.26
C ALA A 61 -12.91 -2.36 8.69
N TRP A 62 -11.95 -2.32 7.77
CA TRP A 62 -10.53 -2.50 8.07
C TRP A 62 -9.78 -1.18 7.85
N THR A 63 -9.26 -0.58 8.92
CA THR A 63 -8.49 0.66 8.82
C THR A 63 -7.00 0.43 9.12
N THR A 64 -6.13 1.07 8.34
CA THR A 64 -4.66 0.97 8.56
C THR A 64 -4.22 1.52 9.93
N HIS A 65 -4.98 2.44 10.52
CA HIS A 65 -4.68 3.00 11.84
C HIS A 65 -4.94 1.99 12.96
N GLU A 66 -6.10 1.34 12.94
CA GLU A 66 -6.46 0.33 13.94
C GLU A 66 -5.59 -0.91 13.80
N ALA A 67 -5.39 -1.39 12.58
CA ALA A 67 -4.54 -2.55 12.30
C ALA A 67 -3.09 -2.35 12.78
N ALA A 68 -2.56 -1.13 12.66
CA ALA A 68 -1.20 -0.82 13.11
C ALA A 68 -1.13 -0.34 14.57
N ALA A 69 -2.28 -0.12 15.23
CA ALA A 69 -2.38 0.48 16.55
C ALA A 69 -1.57 1.80 16.72
N THR A 70 -1.42 2.57 15.65
CA THR A 70 -0.60 3.79 15.66
C THR A 70 -1.01 4.78 14.58
N ARG A 71 -0.77 6.07 14.83
CA ARG A 71 -0.89 7.14 13.84
C ARG A 71 0.34 7.27 12.93
N HIS A 72 1.43 6.56 13.25
CA HIS A 72 2.69 6.62 12.50
C HIS A 72 2.54 5.98 11.11
N TRP A 73 2.48 6.83 10.09
CA TRP A 73 2.25 6.42 8.70
C TRP A 73 3.22 5.35 8.14
N PRO A 74 4.54 5.41 8.37
CA PRO A 74 5.45 4.36 7.94
C PRO A 74 5.06 2.98 8.48
N THR A 75 4.68 2.90 9.75
CA THR A 75 4.21 1.65 10.37
C THR A 75 2.89 1.21 9.75
N ARG A 76 1.95 2.14 9.57
CA ARG A 76 0.64 1.85 8.92
C ARG A 76 0.79 1.29 7.51
N TYR A 77 1.74 1.83 6.73
CA TYR A 77 2.03 1.33 5.39
C TYR A 77 2.63 -0.07 5.42
N ALA A 78 3.63 -0.31 6.28
CA ALA A 78 4.21 -1.64 6.43
C ALA A 78 3.15 -2.67 6.86
N THR A 79 2.30 -2.33 7.84
CA THR A 79 1.18 -3.17 8.27
C THR A 79 0.21 -3.45 7.14
N TYR A 80 -0.15 -2.46 6.33
CA TYR A 80 -0.97 -2.65 5.13
C TYR A 80 -0.35 -3.68 4.18
N VAL A 81 0.93 -3.50 3.82
CA VAL A 81 1.60 -4.39 2.87
C VAL A 81 1.65 -5.81 3.43
N THR A 82 2.10 -6.01 4.66
CA THR A 82 2.12 -7.33 5.31
C THR A 82 0.74 -7.97 5.32
N THR A 83 -0.30 -7.22 5.67
CA THR A 83 -1.68 -7.74 5.72
C THR A 83 -2.17 -8.18 4.34
N MET A 84 -1.92 -7.36 3.30
CA MET A 84 -2.29 -7.71 1.93
C MET A 84 -1.59 -8.98 1.46
N HIS A 85 -0.30 -9.16 1.76
CA HIS A 85 0.42 -10.40 1.46
C HIS A 85 -0.19 -11.60 2.19
N THR A 86 -0.52 -11.48 3.48
CA THR A 86 -1.18 -12.55 4.24
C THR A 86 -2.56 -12.90 3.67
N TRP A 87 -3.37 -11.91 3.28
CA TRP A 87 -4.66 -12.16 2.65
C TRP A 87 -4.53 -12.79 1.28
N SER A 88 -3.57 -12.32 0.48
CA SER A 88 -3.26 -12.89 -0.82
C SER A 88 -2.83 -14.35 -0.75
N GLU A 89 -2.00 -14.70 0.23
CA GLU A 89 -1.64 -16.09 0.51
C GLU A 89 -2.86 -16.93 0.87
N ALA A 90 -3.73 -16.43 1.76
CA ALA A 90 -4.95 -17.13 2.17
C ALA A 90 -5.98 -17.29 1.03
N LEU A 91 -5.99 -16.36 0.07
CA LEU A 91 -6.90 -16.34 -1.09
C LEU A 91 -6.30 -17.03 -2.34
N ASP A 92 -5.05 -17.49 -2.28
CA ASP A 92 -4.29 -18.03 -3.42
C ASP A 92 -4.27 -17.09 -4.64
N VAL A 93 -4.06 -15.78 -4.40
CA VAL A 93 -3.95 -14.76 -5.44
C VAL A 93 -2.69 -13.91 -5.28
N PRO A 94 -2.11 -13.36 -6.37
CA PRO A 94 -0.98 -12.44 -6.25
C PRO A 94 -1.33 -11.17 -5.46
N PRO A 95 -0.43 -10.67 -4.58
CA PRO A 95 -0.63 -9.40 -3.85
C PRO A 95 -0.96 -8.18 -4.74
N PRO A 96 -0.29 -7.97 -5.90
CA PRO A 96 -0.67 -6.88 -6.80
C PRO A 96 -2.08 -7.04 -7.39
N TRP A 97 -2.57 -8.27 -7.55
CA TRP A 97 -3.93 -8.53 -8.03
C TRP A 97 -4.97 -8.13 -6.98
N LEU A 98 -4.74 -8.48 -5.71
CA LEU A 98 -5.63 -8.08 -4.61
C LEU A 98 -5.66 -6.55 -4.45
N GLU A 99 -4.51 -5.88 -4.53
CA GLU A 99 -4.45 -4.41 -4.55
C GLU A 99 -5.27 -3.83 -5.70
N TRP A 100 -5.11 -4.38 -6.91
CA TRP A 100 -5.83 -3.91 -8.10
C TRP A 100 -7.35 -4.10 -7.97
N LEU A 101 -7.78 -5.23 -7.39
CA LEU A 101 -9.18 -5.45 -7.05
C LEU A 101 -9.70 -4.37 -6.09
N LEU A 102 -9.02 -4.14 -4.96
CA LEU A 102 -9.42 -3.12 -3.99
C LEU A 102 -9.45 -1.72 -4.60
N PHE A 103 -8.49 -1.41 -5.47
CA PHE A 103 -8.46 -0.15 -6.22
C PHE A 103 -9.67 -0.02 -7.16
N GLY A 104 -10.05 -1.11 -7.85
CA GLY A 104 -11.21 -1.15 -8.75
C GLY A 104 -12.54 -0.97 -8.03
N LEU A 105 -12.68 -1.53 -6.83
CA LEU A 105 -13.89 -1.38 -6.00
C LEU A 105 -14.11 0.06 -5.53
N ASN A 106 -13.03 0.82 -5.30
CA ASN A 106 -13.08 2.26 -5.01
C ASN A 106 -14.09 2.64 -3.90
N GLY A 107 -14.12 1.88 -2.80
CA GLY A 107 -15.06 2.10 -1.69
C GLY A 107 -16.43 1.44 -1.83
N HIS A 108 -16.65 0.67 -2.90
CA HIS A 108 -17.93 0.00 -3.19
C HIS A 108 -17.76 -1.53 -3.27
N PRO A 109 -17.50 -2.22 -2.15
CA PRO A 109 -17.29 -3.67 -2.15
C PRO A 109 -18.53 -4.46 -2.62
N ASP A 110 -19.72 -3.90 -2.48
CA ASP A 110 -20.98 -4.55 -2.88
C ASP A 110 -21.13 -4.67 -4.40
N HIS A 111 -20.32 -3.96 -5.20
CA HIS A 111 -20.34 -4.06 -6.66
C HIS A 111 -19.78 -5.40 -7.20
N LEU A 112 -19.39 -6.32 -6.32
CA LEU A 112 -19.00 -7.69 -6.66
C LEU A 112 -20.18 -8.67 -6.71
N THR A 113 -21.40 -8.25 -6.37
CA THR A 113 -22.58 -9.10 -6.60
C THR A 113 -22.76 -9.29 -8.10
N PRO A 114 -22.83 -10.54 -8.61
CA PRO A 114 -23.26 -10.78 -9.98
C PRO A 114 -24.62 -10.11 -10.19
N SER A 115 -24.76 -9.32 -11.25
CA SER A 115 -26.09 -8.99 -11.74
C SER A 115 -26.78 -10.31 -12.10
N ASP A 116 -27.94 -10.57 -11.48
CA ASP A 116 -28.85 -11.66 -11.85
C ASP A 116 -29.19 -11.66 -13.35
#